data_AF-A0A6A7AT60-F1
#
_entry.id   AF-A0A6A7AT60-F1
#
_cell.length_a   1.000
_cell.length_b   1.000
_cell.length_c   1.000
_cell.angle_alpha   90.00
_cell.angle_beta   90.00
_cell.angle_gamma   90.00
#
_symmetry.space_group_name_H-M   'P 1'
#
loop_
_entity.id
_entity.type
_entity.pdbx_description
1 polymer ?
#
loop_
_entity_poly.entity_id
_entity_poly.type
_entity_poly.pdbx_seq_one_letter_code
_entity_poly.pdbx_strand_id
1 'polypeptide(L)' 'SDTFAGDIIRIKVESAAKEYRIHKALLRRHSGYFRGALRYTNFAEGRLGIVTLRDIEIYTFAA' A
#
# COMPACT_ATOMS: atom_id res chain seq x y z
N SER A 1 -10.17 11.93 -12.77
CA SER A 1 -9.03 11.04 -12.45
C SER A 1 -9.15 10.66 -10.98
N ASP A 2 -9.72 9.50 -10.67
CA ASP A 2 -9.93 9.03 -9.28
C ASP A 2 -8.64 8.59 -8.57
N THR A 3 -7.47 9.02 -9.04
CA THR A 3 -6.17 8.57 -8.52
C THR A 3 -5.92 9.07 -7.09
N PHE A 4 -6.48 10.21 -6.73
CA PHE A 4 -6.44 10.82 -5.39
C PHE A 4 -7.79 10.76 -4.67
N ALA A 5 -8.72 9.94 -5.18
CA ALA A 5 -10.03 9.73 -4.58
C ALA A 5 -10.18 8.27 -4.13
N GLY A 6 -11.08 8.03 -3.18
CA GLY A 6 -11.36 6.68 -2.66
C GLY A 6 -10.43 6.23 -1.52
N ASP A 7 -10.49 4.93 -1.22
CA ASP A 7 -9.93 4.33 -0.01
C ASP A 7 -8.46 4.68 0.23
N ILE A 8 -8.15 5.05 1.47
CA ILE A 8 -6.78 5.20 1.96
C ILE A 8 -6.37 3.90 2.66
N ILE A 9 -5.19 3.39 2.33
CA ILE A 9 -4.60 2.24 3.00
C ILE A 9 -3.33 2.62 3.76
N ARG A 10 -2.96 1.80 4.75
CA ARG A 10 -1.74 1.92 5.54
C ARG A 10 -0.64 1.05 4.95
N ILE A 11 0.51 1.65 4.69
CA ILE A 11 1.73 0.92 4.33
C ILE A 11 2.69 0.99 5.51
N LYS A 12 3.08 -0.17 6.05
CA LYS A 12 4.11 -0.32 7.06
C LYS A 12 5.40 -0.75 6.36
N VAL A 13 6.48 -0.04 6.57
CA VAL A 13 7.77 -0.29 5.92
C VAL A 13 8.78 -0.68 7.00
N GLU A 14 9.38 -1.85 6.84
CA GLU A 14 10.14 -2.57 7.87
C GLU A 14 9.31 -2.86 9.13
N SER A 15 9.89 -3.53 10.13
CA SER A 15 9.30 -3.56 11.48
C SER A 15 9.38 -2.20 12.18
N ALA A 16 9.86 -1.17 11.49
CA ALA A 16 9.89 0.20 11.99
C ALA A 16 8.46 0.72 12.19
N ALA A 17 8.27 1.51 13.24
CA ALA A 17 6.97 2.06 13.64
C ALA A 17 6.39 3.11 12.67
N LYS A 18 6.94 3.25 11.45
CA LYS A 18 6.53 4.29 10.51
C LYS A 18 5.49 3.76 9.53
N GLU A 19 4.33 4.41 9.55
CA GLU A 19 3.20 4.08 8.70
C GLU A 19 2.94 5.21 7.69
N TYR A 20 2.65 4.83 6.45
CA TYR A 20 2.25 5.75 5.38
C TYR A 20 0.78 5.57 5.06
N ARG A 21 0.06 6.67 4.83
CA ARG A 21 -1.35 6.67 4.43
C ARG A 21 -1.43 7.09 2.97
N ILE A 22 -1.80 6.16 2.09
CA ILE A 22 -1.74 6.37 0.63
C ILE A 22 -3.07 5.95 0.00
N HIS A 23 -3.52 6.69 -1.01
CA HIS A 23 -4.69 6.32 -1.79
C HIS A 23 -4.47 4.99 -2.52
N LYS A 24 -5.40 4.05 -2.32
CA LYS A 24 -5.40 2.71 -2.91
C LYS A 24 -5.33 2.78 -4.44
N ALA A 25 -6.05 3.74 -5.04
CA ALA A 25 -6.09 3.94 -6.48
C ALA A 25 -4.71 4.32 -7.05
N LEU A 26 -3.97 5.19 -6.37
CA LEU A 26 -2.60 5.57 -6.75
C LEU A 26 -1.67 4.36 -6.80
N LEU A 27 -1.66 3.54 -5.75
CA LEU A 27 -0.79 2.36 -5.66
C LEU A 27 -1.12 1.31 -6.74
N ARG A 28 -2.40 1.02 -6.98
CA ARG A 28 -2.83 0.06 -8.01
C ARG A 28 -2.50 0.53 -9.43
N ARG A 29 -2.49 1.84 -9.66
CA ARG A 29 -2.17 2.44 -10.96
C ARG A 29 -0.69 2.27 -11.27
N HIS A 30 0.19 2.58 -10.32
CA HIS A 30 1.63 2.69 -10.55
C HIS A 30 2.45 1.45 -10.16
N SER A 31 1.88 0.45 -9.48
CA SER A 31 2.60 -0.75 -9.06
C SER A 31 1.83 -2.02 -9.37
N GLY A 32 2.46 -2.94 -10.11
CA GLY A 32 1.92 -4.28 -10.38
C GLY A 32 1.74 -5.10 -9.10
N TYR A 33 2.68 -4.96 -8.15
CA TYR A 33 2.60 -5.59 -6.83
C TYR A 33 1.34 -5.14 -6.07
N PHE A 34 1.18 -3.83 -5.87
CA PHE A 34 0.01 -3.30 -5.18
C PHE A 34 -1.28 -3.52 -5.95
N ARG A 35 -1.22 -3.55 -7.29
CA ARG A 35 -2.35 -3.97 -8.12
C ARG A 35 -2.77 -5.39 -7.80
N GLY A 36 -1.86 -6.33 -7.57
CA GLY A 36 -2.18 -7.69 -7.13
C GLY A 36 -2.72 -7.73 -5.70
N ALA A 37 -1.93 -7.23 -4.75
CA ALA A 37 -2.22 -7.27 -3.31
C ALA A 37 -3.54 -6.60 -2.92
N LEU A 38 -3.98 -5.58 -3.69
CA LEU A 38 -5.17 -4.77 -3.37
C LEU A 38 -6.37 -5.02 -4.29
N ARG A 39 -6.27 -5.97 -5.24
CA ARG A 39 -7.34 -6.25 -6.23
C ARG A 39 -8.41 -7.19 -5.74
N TYR A 40 -8.20 -7.91 -4.63
CA TYR A 40 -9.20 -8.81 -4.05
C TYR A 40 -9.29 -8.65 -2.53
N THR A 41 -10.50 -8.69 -2.00
CA THR A 41 -10.80 -8.85 -0.55
C THR A 41 -10.35 -10.20 0.02
N ASN A 42 -9.94 -11.13 -0.87
CA ASN A 42 -9.44 -12.45 -0.50
C ASN A 42 -8.03 -12.41 0.11
N PHE A 43 -7.25 -11.37 -0.19
CA PHE A 43 -5.98 -11.10 0.48
C PHE A 43 -6.23 -10.23 1.71
N ALA A 44 -5.57 -10.57 2.82
CA ALA A 44 -5.77 -9.89 4.10
C ALA A 44 -5.49 -8.38 3.97
N GLU A 45 -4.55 -8.01 3.12
CA GLU A 45 -4.13 -6.64 2.84
C GLU A 45 -5.23 -5.81 2.21
N GLY A 46 -5.94 -6.38 1.22
CA GLY A 46 -7.07 -5.74 0.54
C GLY A 46 -8.28 -5.55 1.45
N ARG A 47 -8.48 -6.44 2.43
CA ARG A 47 -9.56 -6.39 3.43
C ARG A 47 -9.25 -5.49 4.62
N LEU A 48 -8.02 -5.57 5.15
CA LEU A 48 -7.59 -4.80 6.32
C LEU A 48 -7.17 -3.37 5.95
N GLY A 49 -6.88 -3.12 4.67
CA GLY A 49 -6.30 -1.85 4.21
C GLY A 49 -4.92 -1.62 4.82
N ILE A 50 -4.15 -2.68 5.05
CA ILE A 50 -2.78 -2.63 5.60
C ILE A 50 -1.89 -3.50 4.72
N VAL A 51 -0.78 -2.94 4.25
CA VAL A 51 0.30 -3.70 3.61
C VAL A 51 1.56 -3.53 4.45
N THR A 52 2.30 -4.62 4.69
CA THR A 52 3.60 -4.58 5.36
C THR A 52 4.68 -5.00 4.39
N LEU A 53 5.64 -4.10 4.13
CA LEU A 53 6.83 -4.35 3.31
C LEU A 53 7.99 -4.65 4.27
N ARG A 54 8.55 -5.86 4.21
CA ARG A 54 9.58 -6.33 5.17
C ARG A 54 11.00 -6.30 4.61
N ASP A 55 11.11 -6.28 3.30
CA ASP A 55 12.30 -6.21 2.45
C ASP A 55 12.55 -4.78 1.91
N ILE A 56 11.61 -3.90 2.23
CA ILE A 56 11.51 -2.46 2.05
C ILE A 56 12.36 -1.57 2.98
N GLU A 57 13.58 -1.11 2.69
CA GLU A 57 14.18 -0.07 3.55
C GLU A 57 13.37 1.25 3.50
N ILE A 58 13.21 1.93 4.64
CA ILE A 58 12.28 3.06 4.74
C ILE A 58 12.57 4.22 3.78
N TYR A 59 13.85 4.54 3.58
CA TYR A 59 14.27 5.61 2.67
C TYR A 59 14.05 5.22 1.20
N THR A 60 14.15 3.94 0.87
CA THR A 60 13.85 3.42 -0.47
C THR A 60 12.37 3.56 -0.80
N PHE A 61 11.48 3.38 0.18
CA PHE A 61 10.04 3.58 -0.03
C PHE A 61 9.62 5.05 -0.09
N ALA A 62 10.36 5.95 0.56
CA ALA A 62 10.01 7.37 0.68
C ALA A 62 10.57 8.26 -0.44
N ALA A 63 11.52 7.76 -1.23
CA ALA A 63 12.14 8.45 -2.36
C ALA A 63 11.19 8.57 -3.56
#